data_AF-A0A966DD47-F1
#
_entry.id   AF-A0A966DD47-F1
#
_cell.length_a   1.000
_cell.length_b   1.000
_cell.length_c   1.000
_cell.angle_alpha   90.00
_cell.angle_beta   90.00
_cell.angle_gamma   90.00
#
_symmetry.space_group_name_H-M   'P 1'
#
loop_
_entity.id
_entity.type
_entity.pdbx_description
1 polymer ?
#
loop_
_entity_poly.entity_id
_entity_poly.type
_entity_poly.pdbx_seq_one_letter_code
_entity_poly.pdbx_strand_id
1 'polypeptide(L)'
;KDNKITDIRFLVFGCVAAVATSSMTTELVKGKTLEEAMKLTDQDITDALDGLPEYKLHCSVLGAGALKNAIKDYYEKHESK
;
A
#
# COMPACT_ATOMS: atom_id res chain seq x y z
N LYS A 1 3.72 -15.18 10.19
CA LYS A 1 4.61 -16.33 9.88
C LYS A 1 5.32 -16.01 8.57
N ASP A 2 6.61 -16.29 8.49
CA ASP A 2 7.41 -16.21 7.26
C ASP A 2 7.47 -14.81 6.60
N ASN A 3 7.45 -13.73 7.40
CA ASN A 3 7.44 -12.35 6.90
C ASN A 3 6.37 -12.07 5.81
N LYS A 4 5.23 -12.75 5.89
CA LYS A 4 4.08 -12.52 5.00
C LYS A 4 3.00 -11.68 5.64
N ILE A 5 2.35 -10.85 4.83
CA ILE A 5 1.18 -10.05 5.20
C ILE A 5 -0.03 -10.98 5.26
N THR A 6 -0.40 -11.43 6.46
CA THR A 6 -1.52 -12.36 6.65
C THR A 6 -2.89 -11.67 6.61
N ASP A 7 -2.97 -10.44 7.10
CA ASP A 7 -4.15 -9.59 6.99
C ASP A 7 -3.69 -8.14 6.80
N ILE A 8 -4.50 -7.33 6.13
CA ILE A 8 -4.24 -5.92 5.88
C ILE A 8 -5.56 -5.16 5.82
N ARG A 9 -5.60 -3.98 6.45
CA ARG A 9 -6.77 -3.12 6.52
C ARG A 9 -6.32 -1.68 6.38
N PHE A 10 -7.19 -0.83 5.86
CA PHE A 10 -6.93 0.60 5.73
C PHE A 10 -8.09 1.40 6.31
N LEU A 11 -7.77 2.61 6.76
CA LEU A 11 -8.73 3.66 7.06
C LEU A 11 -8.18 4.91 6.39
N VAL A 12 -8.95 5.51 5.50
CA VAL A 12 -8.53 6.68 4.74
C VAL A 12 -9.63 7.74 4.77
N PHE A 13 -9.21 8.99 4.91
CA PHE A 13 -10.06 10.15 4.73
C PHE A 13 -9.59 10.90 3.49
N GLY A 14 -10.45 11.00 2.49
CA GLY A 14 -10.06 11.61 1.21
C GLY A 14 -11.12 11.46 0.13
N CYS A 15 -10.73 11.82 -1.09
CA CYS A 15 -11.60 11.66 -2.26
C CYS A 15 -11.75 10.18 -2.66
N VAL A 16 -12.70 9.89 -3.55
CA VAL A 16 -12.97 8.52 -4.05
C VAL A 16 -11.72 7.87 -4.63
N ALA A 17 -10.82 8.65 -5.27
CA ALA A 17 -9.57 8.12 -5.79
C ALA A 17 -8.65 7.61 -4.65
N ALA A 18 -8.57 8.32 -3.53
CA ALA A 18 -7.79 7.88 -2.37
C ALA A 18 -8.36 6.60 -1.75
N VAL A 19 -9.69 6.45 -1.73
CA VAL A 19 -10.35 5.22 -1.28
C VAL A 19 -10.02 4.05 -2.23
N ALA A 20 -10.13 4.27 -3.54
CA ALA A 20 -9.84 3.26 -4.55
C ALA A 20 -8.38 2.81 -4.53
N THR A 21 -7.42 3.75 -4.47
CA THR A 21 -5.99 3.45 -4.42
C THR A 21 -5.61 2.72 -3.14
N SER A 22 -6.17 3.12 -1.99
CA SER A 22 -5.94 2.43 -0.71
C SER A 22 -6.49 1.01 -0.74
N SER A 23 -7.71 0.82 -1.27
CA SER A 23 -8.32 -0.51 -1.43
C SER A 23 -7.48 -1.39 -2.34
N MET A 24 -7.07 -0.88 -3.50
CA MET A 24 -6.26 -1.65 -4.45
C MET A 24 -4.89 -2.00 -3.87
N THR A 25 -4.27 -1.08 -3.13
CA THR A 25 -3.02 -1.34 -2.40
C THR A 25 -3.17 -2.57 -1.51
N THR A 26 -4.27 -2.69 -0.75
CA THR A 26 -4.47 -3.85 0.13
C THR A 26 -4.61 -5.16 -0.63
N GLU A 27 -5.31 -5.17 -1.76
CA GLU A 27 -5.47 -6.37 -2.59
C GLU A 27 -4.15 -6.80 -3.23
N LEU A 28 -3.33 -5.84 -3.70
CA LEU A 28 -2.06 -6.13 -4.37
C LEU A 28 -0.98 -6.76 -3.48
N VAL A 29 -1.08 -6.59 -2.16
CA VAL A 29 -0.03 -7.02 -1.21
C VAL A 29 -0.47 -8.06 -0.21
N LYS A 30 -1.76 -8.37 -0.13
CA LYS A 30 -2.27 -9.43 0.74
C LYS A 30 -1.63 -10.78 0.38
N GLY A 31 -1.07 -11.46 1.37
CA GLY A 31 -0.38 -12.74 1.19
C GLY A 31 1.05 -12.66 0.65
N LYS A 32 1.52 -11.47 0.23
CA LYS A 32 2.91 -11.24 -0.19
C LYS A 32 3.86 -11.13 0.98
N THR A 33 5.15 -11.28 0.72
CA THR A 33 6.20 -10.99 1.71
C THR A 33 6.36 -9.48 1.92
N LEU A 34 6.95 -9.09 3.05
CA LEU A 34 7.25 -7.67 3.32
C LEU A 34 8.18 -7.08 2.24
N GLU A 35 9.15 -7.85 1.74
CA GLU A 35 10.06 -7.41 0.68
C GLU A 35 9.34 -7.17 -0.65
N GLU A 36 8.42 -8.05 -1.03
CA GLU A 36 7.58 -7.87 -2.22
C GLU A 36 6.67 -6.65 -2.08
N ALA A 37 6.08 -6.46 -0.89
CA ALA A 37 5.22 -5.33 -0.60
C ALA A 37 5.99 -3.99 -0.64
N MET A 38 7.26 -3.94 -0.23
CA MET A 38 8.08 -2.72 -0.33
C MET A 38 8.40 -2.30 -1.76
N LYS A 39 8.37 -3.24 -2.71
CA LYS A 39 8.60 -2.94 -4.13
C LYS A 39 7.38 -2.33 -4.80
N LEU A 40 6.21 -2.34 -4.17
CA LEU A 40 5.00 -1.74 -4.71
C LEU A 40 5.21 -0.23 -4.94
N THR A 41 4.90 0.21 -6.15
CA THR A 41 4.95 1.61 -6.56
C THR A 41 3.56 2.19 -6.78
N ASP A 42 3.48 3.51 -6.82
CA ASP A 42 2.22 4.21 -7.13
C ASP A 42 1.73 3.92 -8.55
N GLN A 43 2.67 3.66 -9.47
CA GLN A 43 2.37 3.26 -10.84
C GLN A 43 1.69 1.88 -10.86
N ASP A 44 2.21 0.90 -10.11
CA ASP A 44 1.60 -0.44 -10.04
C ASP A 44 0.13 -0.37 -9.55
N ILE A 45 -0.14 0.50 -8.57
CA ILE A 45 -1.50 0.71 -8.04
C ILE A 45 -2.38 1.39 -9.09
N THR A 46 -1.83 2.38 -9.80
CA THR A 46 -2.55 3.14 -10.82
C THR A 46 -2.87 2.27 -12.03
N ASP A 47 -1.93 1.44 -12.47
CA ASP A 47 -2.09 0.49 -13.57
C ASP A 47 -3.11 -0.59 -13.22
N ALA A 48 -3.12 -1.08 -11.98
CA ALA A 48 -4.13 -2.01 -11.49
C ALA A 48 -5.56 -1.42 -11.45
N LEU A 49 -5.68 -0.10 -11.53
CA LEU A 49 -6.96 0.63 -11.61
C LEU A 49 -7.32 1.03 -13.06
N ASP A 50 -6.61 0.51 -14.07
CA ASP A 50 -6.70 0.94 -15.48
C ASP A 50 -6.42 2.43 -15.70
N GLY A 51 -5.57 2.99 -14.83
CA GLY A 51 -5.16 4.39 -14.87
C GLY A 51 -6.00 5.31 -13.99
N LEU A 52 -5.49 6.53 -13.80
CA LEU A 52 -6.19 7.62 -13.15
C LEU A 52 -6.04 8.88 -14.00
N PRO A 53 -7.03 9.80 -14.00
CA PRO A 53 -6.87 11.10 -14.63
C PRO A 53 -5.62 11.81 -14.11
N GLU A 54 -4.87 12.47 -15.00
CA GLU A 54 -3.54 13.04 -14.72
C GLU A 54 -3.51 13.93 -13.46
N TYR A 55 -4.55 14.75 -13.26
CA TYR A 55 -4.70 15.65 -12.11
C TYR A 55 -4.96 14.92 -10.76
N LYS A 56 -5.25 13.62 -10.77
CA LYS A 56 -5.48 12.78 -9.58
C LYS A 56 -4.37 11.76 -9.30
N LEU A 57 -3.30 11.75 -10.10
CA LEU A 57 -2.16 10.85 -9.86
C LEU A 57 -1.51 11.08 -8.48
N HIS A 58 -1.56 12.29 -7.93
CA HIS A 58 -1.08 12.55 -6.58
C HIS A 58 -1.86 11.78 -5.48
N CYS A 59 -3.09 11.33 -5.75
CA CYS A 59 -3.91 10.55 -4.81
C CYS A 59 -3.49 9.07 -4.73
N SER A 60 -2.74 8.54 -5.70
CA SER A 60 -2.20 7.18 -5.61
C SER A 60 -0.99 7.09 -4.67
N VAL A 61 -0.26 8.20 -4.50
CA VAL A 61 0.92 8.33 -3.62
C VAL A 61 0.62 7.99 -2.16
N LEU A 62 -0.63 8.16 -1.71
CA LEU A 62 -1.02 7.90 -0.33
C LEU A 62 -1.02 6.40 0.01
N GLY A 63 -1.39 5.52 -0.93
CA GLY A 63 -1.51 4.09 -0.68
C GLY A 63 -0.16 3.41 -0.46
N ALA A 64 0.77 3.56 -1.41
CA ALA A 64 2.08 2.93 -1.30
C ALA A 64 2.92 3.55 -0.17
N GLY A 65 2.83 4.87 0.03
CA GLY A 65 3.51 5.56 1.13
C GLY A 65 3.06 5.04 2.50
N ALA A 66 1.75 4.91 2.72
CA ALA A 66 1.21 4.37 3.97
C ALA A 66 1.65 2.92 4.20
N LEU A 67 1.61 2.07 3.17
CA LEU A 67 2.09 0.69 3.25
C LEU A 67 3.56 0.62 3.66
N LYS A 68 4.43 1.41 3.02
CA LYS A 68 5.86 1.45 3.31
C LYS A 68 6.14 1.86 4.75
N ASN A 69 5.41 2.85 5.25
CA ASN A 69 5.51 3.28 6.65
C ASN A 69 5.04 2.20 7.63
N ALA A 70 3.95 1.49 7.32
CA ALA A 70 3.47 0.39 8.15
C ALA A 70 4.46 -0.77 8.23
N ILE A 71 5.11 -1.11 7.11
CA ILE A 71 6.15 -2.14 7.09
C ILE A 71 7.40 -1.70 7.87
N LYS A 72 7.79 -0.42 7.75
CA LYS A 72 8.88 0.15 8.55
C LYS A 72 8.58 0.10 10.04
N ASP A 73 7.39 0.52 10.47
CA ASP A 73 6.94 0.44 11.86
C ASP A 73 6.95 -1.00 12.39
N TYR A 74 6.57 -1.98 11.57
CA TYR A 74 6.71 -3.39 11.91
C TYR A 74 8.16 -3.78 12.18
N TYR A 75 9.10 -3.40 11.31
CA TYR A 75 10.53 -3.69 11.51
C TYR A 75 11.07 -3.02 12.79
N GLU A 76 10.78 -1.75 13.03
CA GLU A 76 11.24 -1.02 14.23
C GLU A 76 10.76 -1.69 15.54
N LYS A 77 9.52 -2.19 15.55
CA LYS A 77 8.95 -2.91 16.71
C LYS A 77 9.50 -4.32 16.92
N HIS A 78 10.17 -4.90 15.92
CA HIS A 78 10.70 -6.27 15.97
C HIS A 78 12.23 -6.35 15.97
N GLU A 79 12.95 -5.30 15.54
CA GLU A 79 14.42 -5.19 15.65
C GLU A 79 14.89 -4.69 17.03
N SER A 80 13.98 -4.22 17.90
CA SER A 80 14.31 -3.77 19.27
C SER A 80 14.35 -4.91 20.31
N LYS A 81 14.63 -6.15 19.89
CA LYS A 81 14.84 -7.30 20.77
C LYS A 81 16.20 -7.95 20.54
#